data_AF-A0A386PPZ0-F1
#
_entry.id   AF-A0A386PPZ0-F1
#
_cell.length_a   1.000
_cell.length_b   1.000
_cell.length_c   1.000
_cell.angle_alpha   90.00
_cell.angle_beta   90.00
_cell.angle_gamma   90.00
#
_symmetry.space_group_name_H-M   'P 1'
#
loop_
_entity.id
_entity.type
_entity.pdbx_description
1 polymer ?
#
loop_
_entity_poly.entity_id
_entity_poly.type
_entity_poly.pdbx_seq_one_letter_code
_entity_poly.pdbx_strand_id
1 'polypeptide(L)'
;MKLKKLSIILFSLSFFALFFTKAQVVEASDTAEQAYKTVIDTRDSVVSLYAKGDDNVFRKVTNRALAPTSSWYTDKQVYHGLTENNTYGNFFRVATNEWAEYKDSNFGVEVILQKLTAQVDNYPQIDAQTITVKDGVKAPIYDSYGHRTGKTVPANSSWSTDRLYSYGSGIPLDFIAYRIGSNQWLSYDDVNVTATR
;
A
#
# COMPACT_ATOMS: atom_id res chain seq x y z
N MET A 1 -35.59 22.76 -82.37
CA MET A 1 -34.44 21.83 -82.25
C MET A 1 -33.23 22.62 -81.76
N LYS A 2 -32.92 22.56 -80.46
CA LYS A 2 -31.81 23.33 -79.84
C LYS A 2 -30.83 22.36 -79.19
N LEU A 3 -29.56 22.46 -79.58
CA LEU A 3 -28.43 21.76 -78.99
C LEU A 3 -27.85 22.56 -77.81
N LYS A 4 -27.51 21.80 -76.76
CA LYS A 4 -26.47 21.91 -75.72
C LYS A 4 -25.70 23.23 -75.55
N LYS A 5 -25.49 23.60 -74.27
CA LYS A 5 -24.16 23.71 -73.64
C LYS A 5 -24.32 23.67 -72.11
N LEU A 6 -23.73 22.65 -71.48
CA LEU A 6 -23.47 22.63 -70.03
C LEU A 6 -22.30 23.58 -69.75
N SER A 7 -22.44 24.46 -68.78
CA SER A 7 -21.32 25.19 -68.18
C SER A 7 -21.37 24.96 -66.68
N ILE A 8 -20.38 24.21 -66.21
CA ILE A 8 -20.08 23.96 -64.81
C ILE A 8 -19.34 25.20 -64.29
N ILE A 9 -19.86 25.84 -63.25
CA ILE A 9 -19.10 26.79 -62.44
C ILE A 9 -19.17 26.29 -61.00
N LEU A 10 -18.06 25.71 -60.53
CA LEU A 10 -17.76 25.50 -59.11
C LEU A 10 -17.44 26.87 -58.49
N PHE A 11 -17.99 27.18 -57.32
CA PHE A 11 -17.30 28.04 -56.35
C PHE A 11 -17.64 27.63 -54.91
N SER A 12 -16.67 26.96 -54.29
CA SER A 12 -16.23 27.10 -52.89
C SER A 12 -17.29 27.02 -51.78
N LEU A 13 -17.53 25.80 -51.29
CA LEU A 13 -18.06 25.57 -49.95
C LEU A 13 -16.90 25.74 -48.95
N SER A 14 -16.82 26.89 -48.28
CA SER A 14 -15.89 27.08 -47.15
C SER A 14 -16.35 26.23 -45.97
N PHE A 15 -15.67 25.11 -45.74
CA PHE A 15 -15.89 24.26 -44.58
C PHE A 15 -15.12 24.86 -43.39
N PHE A 16 -15.82 25.61 -42.54
CA PHE A 16 -15.28 26.07 -41.27
C PHE A 16 -15.25 24.86 -40.32
N ALA A 17 -14.11 24.17 -40.26
CA ALA A 17 -13.88 23.13 -39.26
C ALA A 17 -13.70 23.79 -37.89
N LEU A 18 -14.80 23.87 -37.12
CA LEU A 18 -14.71 24.14 -35.69
C LEU A 18 -14.03 22.94 -35.02
N PHE A 19 -12.74 23.07 -34.76
CA PHE A 19 -12.04 22.22 -33.81
C PHE A 19 -12.56 22.55 -32.42
N PHE A 20 -13.63 21.88 -31.99
CA PHE A 20 -13.87 21.72 -30.56
C PHE A 20 -12.80 20.77 -30.04
N THR A 21 -11.69 21.33 -29.56
CA THR A 21 -10.81 20.61 -28.64
C THR A 21 -11.71 20.23 -27.47
N LYS A 22 -12.03 18.94 -27.36
CA LYS A 22 -12.63 18.39 -26.14
C LYS A 22 -11.63 18.74 -25.04
N ALA A 23 -11.96 19.72 -24.19
CA ALA A 23 -11.19 19.97 -23.00
C ALA A 23 -11.19 18.64 -22.24
N GLN A 24 -10.04 17.98 -22.17
CA GLN A 24 -9.85 16.92 -21.20
C GLN A 24 -9.89 17.62 -19.86
N VAL A 25 -11.05 17.56 -19.20
CA VAL A 25 -11.11 17.77 -17.77
C VAL A 25 -10.22 16.67 -17.21
N VAL A 26 -9.01 17.05 -16.79
CA VAL A 26 -8.21 16.22 -15.90
C VAL A 26 -9.03 16.20 -14.62
N GLU A 27 -9.84 15.15 -14.45
CA GLU A 27 -10.43 14.87 -13.15
C GLU A 27 -9.24 14.80 -12.17
N ALA A 28 -9.26 15.66 -11.15
CA ALA A 28 -8.30 15.57 -10.07
C ALA A 28 -8.36 14.12 -9.58
N SER A 29 -7.21 13.44 -9.61
CA SER A 29 -7.08 12.07 -9.10
C SER A 29 -7.73 12.01 -7.73
N ASP A 30 -8.93 11.43 -7.67
CA ASP A 30 -9.70 11.30 -6.44
C ASP A 30 -8.80 10.61 -5.44
N THR A 31 -8.29 11.38 -4.49
CA THR A 31 -7.36 10.89 -3.49
C THR A 31 -8.22 10.13 -2.49
N ALA A 32 -8.56 8.89 -2.85
CA ALA A 32 -9.58 8.14 -2.16
C ALA A 32 -9.07 7.78 -0.76
N GLU A 33 -9.62 8.47 0.24
CA GLU A 33 -9.55 8.07 1.63
C GLU A 33 -10.26 6.71 1.77
N GLN A 34 -9.50 5.70 2.16
CA GLN A 34 -9.95 4.32 2.21
C GLN A 34 -10.01 3.85 3.66
N ALA A 35 -11.07 3.12 4.00
CA ALA A 35 -11.13 2.40 5.27
C ALA A 35 -10.02 1.33 5.29
N TYR A 36 -9.19 1.36 6.32
CA TYR A 36 -8.06 0.45 6.45
C TYR A 36 -7.75 0.22 7.93
N LYS A 37 -8.30 -0.88 8.46
CA LYS A 37 -8.27 -1.18 9.90
C LYS A 37 -7.14 -2.13 10.23
N THR A 38 -6.06 -1.61 10.81
CA THR A 38 -4.91 -2.42 11.22
C THR A 38 -4.04 -1.71 12.27
N VAL A 39 -2.85 -2.23 12.52
CA VAL A 39 -1.81 -1.61 13.35
C VAL A 39 -0.65 -1.18 12.44
N ILE A 40 -0.10 0.00 12.69
CA ILE A 40 1.19 0.43 12.16
C ILE A 40 2.21 0.43 13.29
N ASP A 41 3.44 0.01 13.04
CA ASP A 41 4.52 0.05 14.03
C ASP A 41 5.68 0.92 13.55
N THR A 42 5.95 1.96 14.31
CA THR A 42 7.11 2.81 14.07
C THR A 42 8.39 2.04 14.32
N ARG A 43 9.37 2.17 13.43
CA ARG A 43 10.69 1.53 13.56
C ARG A 43 11.59 2.38 14.46
N ASP A 44 12.88 2.45 14.15
CA ASP A 44 13.87 3.25 14.87
C ASP A 44 13.77 4.77 14.61
N SER A 45 12.81 5.20 13.79
CA SER A 45 12.67 6.58 13.37
C SER A 45 11.42 7.24 13.96
N VAL A 46 11.57 8.52 14.31
CA VAL A 46 10.44 9.40 14.66
C VAL A 46 9.59 9.63 13.41
N VAL A 47 8.27 9.40 13.52
CA VAL A 47 7.35 9.56 12.39
C VAL A 47 6.63 10.90 12.48
N SER A 48 6.78 11.71 11.43
CA SER A 48 6.09 13.01 11.33
C SER A 48 4.58 12.81 11.18
N LEU A 49 3.83 13.67 11.88
CA LEU A 49 2.37 13.72 11.79
C LEU A 49 1.94 14.87 10.88
N TYR A 50 0.77 14.71 10.28
CA TYR A 50 0.13 15.66 9.40
C TYR A 50 -1.35 15.81 9.75
N ALA A 51 -1.91 16.99 9.49
CA ALA A 51 -3.33 17.26 9.52
C ALA A 51 -3.84 17.45 8.09
N LYS A 52 -4.98 16.88 7.77
CA LYS A 52 -5.64 17.05 6.46
C LYS A 52 -6.56 18.27 6.55
N GLY A 53 -6.34 19.27 5.70
CA GLY A 53 -7.23 20.42 5.57
C GLY A 53 -8.48 20.09 4.76
N ASP A 54 -9.47 20.99 4.79
CA ASP A 54 -10.69 20.87 3.98
C ASP A 54 -10.41 20.95 2.46
N ASP A 55 -9.25 21.51 2.10
CA ASP A 55 -8.69 21.53 0.75
C ASP A 55 -7.99 20.21 0.35
N ASN A 56 -8.10 19.18 1.19
CA ASN A 56 -7.41 17.89 1.07
C ASN A 56 -5.88 17.98 1.09
N VAL A 57 -5.30 19.10 1.50
CA VAL A 57 -3.84 19.26 1.62
C VAL A 57 -3.38 18.85 3.01
N PHE A 58 -2.39 17.97 3.05
CA PHE A 58 -1.72 17.51 4.26
C PHE A 58 -0.65 18.53 4.69
N ARG A 59 -0.78 19.03 5.91
CA ARG A 59 0.13 20.00 6.52
C ARG A 59 0.81 19.39 7.73
N LYS A 60 2.11 19.58 7.84
CA LYS A 60 2.89 18.95 8.90
C LYS A 60 2.52 19.50 10.28
N VAL A 61 2.28 18.61 11.22
CA VAL A 61 2.17 18.92 12.65
C VAL A 61 3.59 19.00 13.22
N THR A 62 3.95 20.13 13.83
CA THR A 62 5.34 20.42 14.22
C THR A 62 5.62 20.29 15.72
N ASN A 63 4.57 20.22 16.55
CA ASN A 63 4.69 20.16 18.00
C ASN A 63 4.65 18.73 18.57
N ARG A 64 4.50 17.71 17.72
CA ARG A 64 4.48 16.29 18.10
C ARG A 64 4.73 15.38 16.92
N ALA A 65 5.12 14.15 17.22
CA ALA A 65 5.40 13.09 16.28
C ALA A 65 5.15 11.73 16.98
N LEU A 66 5.09 10.65 16.22
CA LEU A 66 5.08 9.31 16.82
C LEU A 66 6.50 8.94 17.23
N ALA A 67 6.64 8.40 18.45
CA ALA A 67 7.91 7.92 18.95
C ALA A 67 8.40 6.72 18.13
N PRO A 68 9.71 6.41 18.10
CA PRO A 68 10.22 5.14 17.60
C PRO A 68 9.64 3.95 18.37
N THR A 69 9.63 2.77 17.75
CA THR A 69 9.26 1.48 18.37
C THR A 69 7.91 1.53 19.11
N SER A 70 6.90 2.06 18.45
CA SER A 70 5.56 2.23 19.02
C SER A 70 4.47 1.79 18.05
N SER A 71 3.42 1.19 18.59
CA SER A 71 2.33 0.59 17.81
C SER A 71 1.10 1.48 17.87
N TRP A 72 0.48 1.74 16.72
CA TRP A 72 -0.67 2.63 16.59
C TRP A 72 -1.77 1.98 15.77
N TYR A 73 -2.99 2.04 16.27
CA TYR A 73 -4.15 1.63 15.49
C TYR A 73 -4.41 2.64 14.37
N THR A 74 -4.69 2.13 13.18
CA THR A 74 -5.20 2.91 12.06
C THR A 74 -6.54 2.35 11.61
N ASP A 75 -7.44 3.23 11.21
CA ASP A 75 -8.71 2.87 10.60
C ASP A 75 -8.91 3.43 9.18
N LYS A 76 -7.98 4.28 8.73
CA LYS A 76 -8.04 4.92 7.42
C LYS A 76 -6.65 5.10 6.83
N GLN A 77 -6.58 5.05 5.51
CA GLN A 77 -5.39 5.43 4.75
C GLN A 77 -5.75 6.35 3.58
N VAL A 78 -4.79 7.17 3.18
CA VAL A 78 -4.85 8.00 1.98
C VAL A 78 -3.58 7.73 1.18
N TYR A 79 -3.74 7.24 -0.05
CA TYR A 79 -2.64 7.12 -1.00
C TYR A 79 -2.51 8.41 -1.81
N HIS A 80 -1.28 8.82 -2.11
CA HIS A 80 -1.00 10.02 -2.91
C HIS A 80 -1.68 11.30 -2.38
N GLY A 81 -1.69 11.49 -1.06
CA GLY A 81 -2.12 12.73 -0.42
C GLY A 81 -1.22 13.90 -0.78
N LEU A 82 -1.81 15.00 -1.27
CA LEU A 82 -1.09 16.22 -1.61
C LEU A 82 -0.57 16.92 -0.34
N THR A 83 0.68 17.32 -0.31
CA THR A 83 1.28 18.10 0.78
C THR A 83 1.36 19.59 0.43
N GLU A 84 1.58 20.43 1.44
CA GLU A 84 1.79 21.88 1.28
C GLU A 84 2.94 22.25 0.33
N ASN A 85 3.90 21.34 0.13
CA ASN A 85 5.05 21.54 -0.76
C ASN A 85 4.82 21.02 -2.18
N ASN A 86 3.55 20.75 -2.55
CA ASN A 86 3.16 20.14 -3.83
C ASN A 86 3.82 18.79 -4.10
N THR A 87 4.10 18.02 -3.04
CA THR A 87 4.54 16.62 -3.13
C THR A 87 3.41 15.69 -2.75
N TYR A 88 3.58 14.39 -3.03
CA TYR A 88 2.59 13.36 -2.67
C TYR A 88 3.17 12.40 -1.63
N GLY A 89 2.34 12.02 -0.66
CA GLY A 89 2.69 11.04 0.38
C GLY A 89 1.56 10.04 0.62
N ASN A 90 1.88 8.95 1.31
CA ASN A 90 0.89 7.97 1.76
C ASN A 90 0.67 8.19 3.27
N PHE A 91 -0.58 8.20 3.73
CA PHE A 91 -0.92 8.63 5.07
C PHE A 91 -1.83 7.63 5.78
N PHE A 92 -1.55 7.35 7.05
CA PHE A 92 -2.36 6.48 7.92
C PHE A 92 -2.90 7.26 9.10
N ARG A 93 -4.20 7.16 9.38
CA ARG A 93 -4.83 7.94 10.46
C ARG A 93 -4.58 7.28 11.81
N VAL A 94 -4.00 8.01 12.75
CA VAL A 94 -3.66 7.50 14.10
C VAL A 94 -4.46 8.17 15.21
N ALA A 95 -5.06 9.34 14.95
CA ALA A 95 -6.01 10.00 15.85
C ALA A 95 -6.93 10.95 15.06
N THR A 96 -7.78 11.71 15.76
CA THR A 96 -8.68 12.69 15.15
C THR A 96 -7.89 13.74 14.35
N ASN A 97 -8.02 13.67 13.03
CA ASN A 97 -7.28 14.48 12.06
C ASN A 97 -5.74 14.46 12.25
N GLU A 98 -5.20 13.34 12.69
CA GLU A 98 -3.75 13.11 12.79
C GLU A 98 -3.37 11.93 11.93
N TRP A 99 -2.43 12.18 11.02
CA TRP A 99 -2.06 11.27 9.97
C TRP A 99 -0.55 11.07 9.96
N ALA A 100 -0.10 9.82 10.11
CA ALA A 100 1.30 9.44 9.99
C ALA A 100 1.66 9.31 8.50
N GLU A 101 2.69 10.04 8.05
CA GLU A 101 3.21 9.91 6.68
C GLU A 101 4.09 8.68 6.57
N TYR A 102 3.65 7.73 5.75
CA TYR A 102 4.37 6.53 5.40
C TYR A 102 5.62 6.82 4.58
N LYS A 103 6.73 6.29 5.06
CA LYS A 103 8.00 6.17 4.35
C LYS A 103 8.56 4.79 4.67
N ASP A 104 9.13 4.11 3.68
CA ASP A 104 9.60 2.72 3.82
C ASP A 104 10.59 2.54 4.98
N SER A 105 11.38 3.56 5.29
CA SER A 105 12.32 3.55 6.41
C SER A 105 11.69 3.75 7.80
N ASN A 106 10.46 4.25 7.89
CA ASN A 106 9.94 4.88 9.11
C ASN A 106 8.96 4.03 9.91
N PHE A 107 8.11 3.24 9.27
CA PHE A 107 7.20 2.32 9.97
C PHE A 107 6.76 1.15 9.10
N GLY A 108 6.49 0.02 9.73
CA GLY A 108 5.86 -1.12 9.08
C GLY A 108 4.34 -1.07 9.25
N VAL A 109 3.64 -1.77 8.36
CA VAL A 109 2.18 -1.89 8.40
C VAL A 109 1.86 -3.35 8.64
N GLU A 110 1.24 -3.65 9.78
CA GLU A 110 0.62 -4.96 9.97
C GLU A 110 -0.52 -5.06 8.96
N VAL A 111 -0.59 -6.15 8.22
CA VAL A 111 -1.71 -6.44 7.33
C VAL A 111 -2.42 -7.65 7.89
N ILE A 112 -3.69 -7.48 8.22
CA ILE A 112 -4.55 -8.63 8.51
C ILE A 112 -4.58 -9.47 7.24
N LEU A 113 -4.11 -10.72 7.35
CA LEU A 113 -4.08 -11.68 6.26
C LEU A 113 -5.51 -11.93 5.79
N GLN A 114 -5.91 -11.32 4.68
CA GLN A 114 -7.17 -11.68 4.03
C GLN A 114 -6.97 -12.77 2.98
N LYS A 115 -5.74 -13.00 2.50
CA LYS A 115 -5.43 -14.02 1.50
C LYS A 115 -3.92 -14.13 1.28
N LEU A 116 -3.36 -15.34 1.38
CA LEU A 116 -2.04 -15.61 0.81
C LEU A 116 -2.14 -15.98 -0.66
N THR A 117 -1.20 -15.51 -1.45
CA THR A 117 -0.93 -16.04 -2.78
C THR A 117 -0.21 -17.36 -2.59
N ALA A 118 -0.87 -18.48 -2.92
CA ALA A 118 -0.25 -19.80 -2.87
C ALA A 118 1.06 -19.77 -3.65
N GLN A 119 2.18 -20.18 -3.03
CA GLN A 119 3.46 -20.23 -3.72
C GLN A 119 3.66 -21.54 -4.50
N VAL A 120 2.73 -22.51 -4.36
CA VAL A 120 2.75 -23.78 -5.10
C VAL A 120 1.29 -24.22 -5.35
N ASP A 121 0.93 -24.35 -6.63
CA ASP A 121 -0.18 -25.09 -7.27
C ASP A 121 -1.56 -25.21 -6.59
N ASN A 122 -2.59 -24.74 -7.31
CA ASN A 122 -3.99 -25.23 -7.30
C ASN A 122 -4.73 -25.42 -5.96
N TYR A 123 -4.55 -24.52 -4.99
CA TYR A 123 -5.47 -24.44 -3.85
C TYR A 123 -6.45 -23.27 -3.99
N PRO A 124 -7.76 -23.46 -3.70
CA PRO A 124 -8.65 -22.33 -3.51
C PRO A 124 -8.11 -21.49 -2.35
N GLN A 125 -8.02 -20.16 -2.55
CA GLN A 125 -7.49 -19.25 -1.54
C GLN A 125 -8.25 -19.41 -0.22
N ILE A 126 -7.60 -20.03 0.77
CA ILE A 126 -8.08 -20.11 2.14
C ILE A 126 -7.00 -19.62 3.08
N ASP A 127 -7.45 -18.99 4.16
CA ASP A 127 -6.68 -18.42 5.27
C ASP A 127 -5.50 -19.32 5.64
N ALA A 128 -4.28 -18.86 5.43
CA ALA A 128 -3.12 -19.64 5.80
C ALA A 128 -3.03 -19.73 7.32
N GLN A 129 -3.30 -20.91 7.84
CA GLN A 129 -3.24 -21.18 9.28
C GLN A 129 -1.88 -21.71 9.71
N THR A 130 -1.05 -22.22 8.79
CA THR A 130 0.21 -22.89 9.12
C THR A 130 1.32 -22.54 8.13
N ILE A 131 2.48 -22.18 8.65
CA ILE A 131 3.75 -22.05 7.91
C ILE A 131 4.75 -23.08 8.42
N THR A 132 5.67 -23.51 7.57
CA THR A 132 6.72 -24.45 7.93
C THR A 132 8.09 -23.88 7.58
N VAL A 133 9.02 -23.88 8.53
CA VAL A 133 10.39 -23.40 8.30
C VAL A 133 11.07 -24.29 7.27
N LYS A 134 11.72 -23.69 6.27
CA LYS A 134 12.42 -24.41 5.19
C LYS A 134 13.49 -25.35 5.75
N ASP A 135 13.72 -26.45 5.03
CA ASP A 135 14.73 -27.42 5.43
C ASP A 135 16.14 -26.79 5.47
N GLY A 136 16.96 -27.18 6.44
CA GLY A 136 18.28 -26.60 6.67
C GLY A 136 18.30 -25.15 7.17
N VAL A 137 17.15 -24.47 7.28
CA VAL A 137 17.07 -23.08 7.75
C VAL A 137 16.85 -23.03 9.27
N LYS A 138 17.73 -22.32 9.97
CA LYS A 138 17.53 -21.92 11.37
C LYS A 138 16.92 -20.52 11.40
N ALA A 139 15.60 -20.43 11.28
CA ALA A 139 14.91 -19.17 11.03
C ALA A 139 14.97 -18.23 12.25
N PRO A 140 15.45 -16.98 12.10
CA PRO A 140 15.43 -15.99 13.16
C PRO A 140 14.01 -15.50 13.45
N ILE A 141 13.74 -15.18 14.72
CA ILE A 141 12.49 -14.53 15.13
C ILE A 141 12.71 -13.01 15.16
N TYR A 142 11.81 -12.28 14.50
CA TYR A 142 11.76 -10.83 14.48
C TYR A 142 10.67 -10.30 15.43
N ASP A 143 10.86 -9.09 15.94
CA ASP A 143 9.81 -8.33 16.62
C ASP A 143 8.94 -7.54 15.62
N SER A 144 7.86 -6.91 16.08
CA SER A 144 6.95 -6.08 15.29
C SER A 144 7.61 -4.81 14.74
N TYR A 145 8.84 -4.49 15.14
CA TYR A 145 9.60 -3.34 14.65
C TYR A 145 10.67 -3.74 13.60
N GLY A 146 10.79 -5.04 13.34
CA GLY A 146 11.66 -5.61 12.32
C GLY A 146 13.05 -5.97 12.85
N HIS A 147 13.26 -5.95 14.16
CA HIS A 147 14.53 -6.32 14.78
C HIS A 147 14.59 -7.81 15.04
N ARG A 148 15.79 -8.39 14.89
CA ARG A 148 16.05 -9.76 15.34
C ARG A 148 16.03 -9.81 16.86
N THR A 149 15.26 -10.73 17.40
CA THR A 149 15.17 -10.96 18.87
C THR A 149 16.35 -11.76 19.44
N GLY A 150 17.28 -12.22 18.59
CA GLY A 150 18.35 -13.15 18.94
C GLY A 150 17.89 -14.61 19.12
N LYS A 151 16.58 -14.87 19.06
CA LYS A 151 15.99 -16.22 19.10
C LYS A 151 15.81 -16.78 17.69
N THR A 152 15.73 -18.11 17.60
CA THR A 152 15.51 -18.83 16.35
C THR A 152 14.56 -19.99 16.56
N VAL A 153 13.87 -20.41 15.51
CA VAL A 153 13.12 -21.67 15.44
C VAL A 153 13.85 -22.68 14.54
N PRO A 154 13.74 -24.00 14.80
CA PRO A 154 14.46 -25.00 14.02
C PRO A 154 13.82 -25.24 12.64
N ALA A 155 14.62 -25.75 11.71
CA ALA A 155 14.18 -26.22 10.40
C ALA A 155 13.02 -27.22 10.52
N ASN A 156 12.12 -27.23 9.54
CA ASN A 156 10.96 -28.11 9.46
C ASN A 156 9.95 -28.00 10.63
N SER A 157 10.09 -27.01 11.51
CA SER A 157 9.05 -26.71 12.50
C SER A 157 7.87 -25.99 11.85
N SER A 158 6.65 -26.36 12.24
CA SER A 158 5.41 -25.76 11.76
C SER A 158 4.80 -24.85 12.82
N TRP A 159 4.27 -23.70 12.39
CA TRP A 159 3.76 -22.65 13.26
C TRP A 159 2.43 -22.16 12.73
N SER A 160 1.50 -21.87 13.65
CA SER A 160 0.28 -21.21 13.25
C SER A 160 0.51 -19.72 13.00
N THR A 161 -0.15 -19.16 11.97
CA THR A 161 -0.09 -17.74 11.67
C THR A 161 -1.48 -17.17 11.42
N ASP A 162 -1.67 -15.91 11.80
CA ASP A 162 -2.93 -15.20 11.65
C ASP A 162 -2.76 -13.76 11.13
N ARG A 163 -1.52 -13.27 11.04
CA ARG A 163 -1.18 -11.95 10.51
C ARG A 163 0.05 -12.00 9.63
N LEU A 164 0.12 -11.02 8.74
CA LEU A 164 1.27 -10.75 7.91
C LEU A 164 1.76 -9.37 8.23
N TYR A 165 3.06 -9.26 8.35
CA TYR A 165 3.76 -8.02 8.48
C TYR A 165 4.35 -7.67 7.14
N SER A 166 4.15 -6.44 6.67
CA SER A 166 4.85 -5.95 5.48
C SER A 166 5.46 -4.58 5.71
N TYR A 167 6.73 -4.45 5.31
CA TYR A 167 7.34 -3.15 5.05
C TYR A 167 7.30 -2.87 3.55
N GLY A 168 6.97 -1.64 3.16
CA GLY A 168 6.80 -1.24 1.77
C GLY A 168 5.37 -0.76 1.48
N SER A 169 5.22 0.34 0.74
CA SER A 169 3.98 0.61 -0.01
C SER A 169 4.33 0.65 -1.49
N GLY A 170 4.01 -0.44 -2.18
CA GLY A 170 4.39 -0.67 -3.58
C GLY A 170 4.56 -2.16 -3.80
N ILE A 171 4.17 -2.65 -4.98
CA ILE A 171 4.54 -4.02 -5.39
C ILE A 171 5.92 -3.90 -6.04
N PRO A 172 6.96 -4.58 -5.53
CA PRO A 172 6.98 -5.53 -4.41
C PRO A 172 7.31 -4.91 -3.03
N LEU A 173 6.88 -5.60 -1.97
CA LEU A 173 7.15 -5.30 -0.54
C LEU A 173 8.55 -5.80 -0.15
N ASP A 174 9.35 -4.98 0.54
CA ASP A 174 10.78 -5.27 0.79
C ASP A 174 11.05 -6.25 1.96
N PHE A 175 10.09 -6.45 2.86
CA PHE A 175 10.15 -7.52 3.86
C PHE A 175 8.74 -7.93 4.27
N ILE A 176 8.47 -9.22 4.11
CA ILE A 176 7.20 -9.85 4.48
C ILE A 176 7.49 -10.85 5.60
N ALA A 177 6.68 -10.85 6.66
CA ALA A 177 6.81 -11.83 7.73
C ALA A 177 5.45 -12.33 8.24
N TYR A 178 5.44 -13.52 8.81
CA TYR A 178 4.27 -14.19 9.36
C TYR A 178 4.31 -14.19 10.88
N ARG A 179 3.19 -13.85 11.52
CA ARG A 179 3.12 -13.84 12.98
C ARG A 179 3.06 -15.26 13.52
N ILE A 180 3.92 -15.59 14.46
CA ILE A 180 3.89 -16.88 15.17
C ILE A 180 3.58 -16.73 16.67
N GLY A 181 3.50 -15.49 17.16
CA GLY A 181 3.21 -15.16 18.54
C GLY A 181 3.10 -13.65 18.74
N SER A 182 2.81 -13.21 19.98
CA SER A 182 2.82 -11.79 20.31
C SER A 182 4.22 -11.22 20.12
N ASN A 183 4.35 -10.19 19.25
CA ASN A 183 5.62 -9.56 18.91
C ASN A 183 6.68 -10.56 18.38
N GLN A 184 6.24 -11.59 17.64
CA GLN A 184 7.11 -12.64 17.10
C GLN A 184 6.73 -12.98 15.68
N TRP A 185 7.69 -12.83 14.77
CA TRP A 185 7.48 -12.95 13.34
C TRP A 185 8.58 -13.78 12.67
N LEU A 186 8.21 -14.56 11.65
CA LEU A 186 9.14 -15.30 10.79
C LEU A 186 9.12 -14.71 9.38
N SER A 187 10.30 -14.50 8.80
CA SER A 187 10.41 -13.99 7.43
C SER A 187 9.72 -14.93 6.43
N TYR A 188 9.03 -14.34 5.46
CA TYR A 188 8.49 -15.03 4.29
C TYR A 188 9.55 -15.86 3.58
N ASP A 189 10.77 -15.32 3.48
CA ASP A 189 11.88 -15.99 2.78
C ASP A 189 12.38 -17.25 3.50
N ASP A 190 12.12 -17.39 4.79
CA ASP A 190 12.60 -18.50 5.61
C ASP A 190 11.58 -19.65 5.73
N VAL A 191 10.35 -19.44 5.27
CA VAL A 191 9.23 -20.39 5.47
C VAL A 191 8.54 -20.74 4.16
N ASN A 192 7.91 -21.92 4.14
CA ASN A 192 6.92 -22.29 3.14
C ASN A 192 5.52 -22.16 3.76
N VAL A 193 4.58 -21.60 3.01
CA VAL A 193 3.17 -21.63 3.38
C VAL A 193 2.63 -23.00 3.00
N THR A 194 2.22 -23.78 4.01
CA THR A 194 1.59 -25.08 3.80
C THR A 194 0.14 -24.95 4.27
N ALA A 195 -0.78 -24.71 3.33
CA ALA A 195 -2.20 -24.72 3.64
C ALA A 195 -2.58 -26.14 4.10
N THR A 196 -3.01 -26.27 5.35
CA THR A 196 -3.55 -27.52 5.89
C THR A 196 -5.03 -27.33 6.16
N ARG A 197 -5.84 -28.07 5.42
CA ARG A 197 -7.04 -28.70 5.96
C ARG A 197 -6.91 -30.20 5.72
#